data_AF-A0A7S2CZF4-F1
#
_entry.id   AF-A0A7S2CZF4-F1
#
_cell.length_a   1.000
_cell.length_b   1.000
_cell.length_c   1.000
_cell.angle_alpha   90.00
_cell.angle_beta   90.00
_cell.angle_gamma   90.00
#
_symmetry.space_group_name_H-M   'P 1'
#
loop_
_entity.id
_entity.type
_entity.pdbx_description
1 polymer ?
#
loop_
_entity_poly.entity_id
_entity_poly.type
_entity_poly.pdbx_seq_one_letter_code
_entity_poly.pdbx_strand_id
1 'polypeptide(L)'
;MFCPSSVSSSSVSNFREYYPGNNTVDIVGFDRYSTEHDFIDKMKADCREMKNFSVHEGKLLAVAEVGITGGIQDITNNPSWFHSDFSSVIRDECDTAAYALTFSNYKSDHYWIPLKGQETYRGFKKMYEGSNTVFLSGELWAKSSYSVYVQKLLS
;
A
#
# COMPACT_ATOMS: atom_id res chain seq x y z
N MET A 1 12.12 -9.89 -3.72
CA MET A 1 10.66 -9.67 -3.86
C MET A 1 10.28 -9.95 -5.31
N PHE A 2 9.12 -10.56 -5.55
CA PHE A 2 8.50 -10.69 -6.88
C PHE A 2 7.23 -9.84 -6.94
N CYS A 3 7.18 -8.88 -7.87
CA CYS A 3 6.14 -7.87 -7.92
C CYS A 3 5.67 -7.61 -9.37
N PRO A 4 4.72 -8.41 -9.89
CA PRO A 4 4.01 -8.06 -11.11
C PRO A 4 3.09 -6.84 -10.89
N SER A 5 3.03 -5.94 -11.87
CA SER A 5 2.04 -4.86 -11.85
C SER A 5 0.64 -5.40 -12.09
N SER A 6 -0.38 -4.76 -11.52
CA SER A 6 -1.78 -4.85 -11.93
C SER A 6 -2.32 -6.27 -12.14
N VAL A 7 -2.12 -7.16 -11.16
CA VAL A 7 -2.31 -8.62 -11.32
C VAL A 7 -3.71 -9.09 -11.70
N SER A 8 -4.75 -8.31 -11.43
CA SER A 8 -6.12 -8.58 -11.88
C SER A 8 -6.41 -8.10 -13.32
N SER A 9 -5.51 -7.36 -13.95
CA SER A 9 -5.69 -6.88 -15.31
C SER A 9 -5.45 -7.99 -16.33
N SER A 10 -6.25 -8.03 -17.40
CA SER A 10 -6.13 -9.00 -18.49
C SER A 10 -4.80 -8.92 -19.25
N SER A 11 -4.07 -7.80 -19.14
CA SER A 11 -2.73 -7.60 -19.71
C SER A 11 -1.64 -8.37 -18.98
N VAL A 12 -1.87 -8.76 -17.72
CA VAL A 12 -0.93 -9.52 -16.91
C VAL A 12 -1.36 -10.98 -17.01
N SER A 13 -1.20 -11.56 -18.20
CA SER A 13 -1.48 -12.96 -18.43
C SER A 13 -0.66 -13.81 -17.47
N ASN A 14 -1.34 -14.55 -16.59
CA ASN A 14 -0.79 -15.55 -15.69
C ASN A 14 0.59 -15.18 -15.10
N PHE A 15 0.66 -14.11 -14.30
CA PHE A 15 1.92 -13.65 -13.68
C PHE A 15 2.74 -14.78 -13.02
N ARG A 16 2.06 -15.85 -12.59
CA ARG A 16 2.63 -17.06 -12.01
C ARG A 16 3.65 -17.74 -12.92
N GLU A 17 3.54 -17.61 -14.24
CA GLU A 17 4.52 -18.14 -15.21
C GLU A 17 5.90 -17.48 -15.07
N TYR A 18 5.92 -16.23 -14.60
CA TYR A 18 7.15 -15.47 -14.38
C TYR A 18 7.64 -15.58 -12.93
N TYR A 19 6.95 -16.35 -12.09
CA TYR A 19 7.36 -16.54 -10.71
C TYR A 19 8.66 -17.37 -10.65
N PRO A 20 9.77 -16.83 -10.11
CA PRO A 20 11.07 -17.51 -10.12
C PRO A 20 11.18 -18.65 -9.08
N GLY A 21 10.09 -18.96 -8.38
CA GLY A 21 9.97 -20.07 -7.44
C GLY A 21 10.26 -19.74 -5.98
N ASN A 22 9.77 -20.60 -5.09
CA ASN A 22 9.76 -20.37 -3.65
C ASN A 22 11.14 -20.25 -2.99
N ASN A 23 12.21 -20.72 -3.63
CA ASN A 23 13.56 -20.67 -3.08
C ASN A 23 14.27 -19.32 -3.33
N THR A 24 13.69 -18.43 -4.13
CA THR A 24 14.31 -17.15 -4.50
C THR A 24 13.48 -15.93 -4.06
N VAL A 25 12.25 -16.15 -3.59
CA VAL A 25 11.31 -15.11 -3.23
C VAL A 25 10.79 -15.29 -1.80
N ASP A 26 10.99 -14.27 -0.98
CA ASP A 26 10.42 -14.18 0.37
C ASP A 26 9.10 -13.40 0.41
N ILE A 27 9.01 -12.35 -0.41
CA ILE A 27 7.89 -11.41 -0.48
C ILE A 27 7.32 -11.41 -1.89
N VAL A 28 6.02 -11.63 -2.00
CA VAL A 28 5.24 -11.43 -3.21
C VAL A 28 4.41 -10.16 -3.06
N GLY A 29 4.15 -9.46 -4.16
CA GLY A 29 3.35 -8.25 -4.11
C GLY A 29 2.86 -7.83 -5.47
N PHE A 30 2.24 -6.66 -5.51
CA PHE A 30 1.78 -6.05 -6.74
C PHE A 30 1.92 -4.53 -6.69
N ASP A 31 1.97 -3.93 -7.89
CA ASP A 31 1.91 -2.49 -8.08
C ASP A 31 0.54 -2.10 -8.64
N ARG A 32 -0.11 -1.09 -8.06
CA ARG A 32 -1.39 -0.59 -8.53
C ARG A 32 -1.50 0.94 -8.47
N TYR A 33 -1.47 1.54 -9.66
CA TYR A 33 -1.96 2.90 -9.87
C TYR A 33 -3.25 2.88 -10.69
N SER A 34 -4.19 3.75 -10.35
CA SER A 34 -5.43 3.91 -11.10
C SER A 34 -5.98 5.34 -10.98
N THR A 35 -7.06 5.62 -11.70
CA THR A 35 -7.87 6.80 -11.42
C THR A 35 -8.53 6.69 -10.05
N GLU A 36 -8.96 7.82 -9.49
CA GLU A 36 -9.75 7.86 -8.24
C GLU A 36 -11.00 6.98 -8.34
N HIS A 37 -11.73 7.09 -9.46
CA HIS A 37 -12.96 6.34 -9.73
C HIS A 37 -12.75 4.81 -9.67
N ASP A 38 -11.68 4.30 -10.27
CA ASP A 38 -11.45 2.85 -10.38
C ASP A 38 -10.68 2.27 -9.19
N PHE A 39 -10.19 3.12 -8.28
CA PHE A 39 -9.19 2.75 -7.28
C PHE A 39 -9.64 1.60 -6.40
N ILE A 40 -10.83 1.72 -5.82
CA ILE A 40 -11.36 0.73 -4.91
C ILE A 40 -11.44 -0.63 -5.62
N ASP A 41 -12.16 -0.71 -6.74
CA ASP A 41 -12.41 -1.99 -7.41
C ASP A 41 -11.12 -2.68 -7.89
N LYS A 42 -10.19 -1.90 -8.47
CA LYS A 42 -8.89 -2.44 -8.93
C LYS A 42 -8.01 -2.91 -7.77
N MET A 43 -7.95 -2.14 -6.68
CA MET A 43 -7.21 -2.56 -5.49
C MET A 43 -7.80 -3.80 -4.84
N LYS A 44 -9.14 -3.90 -4.72
CA LYS A 44 -9.80 -5.10 -4.18
C LYS A 44 -9.45 -6.34 -5.01
N ALA A 45 -9.51 -6.22 -6.33
CA ALA A 45 -9.22 -7.33 -7.23
C ALA A 45 -7.76 -7.80 -7.09
N ASP A 46 -6.80 -6.88 -7.05
CA ASP A 46 -5.39 -7.23 -6.88
C ASP A 46 -5.05 -7.78 -5.50
N CYS A 47 -5.60 -7.16 -4.44
CA CYS A 47 -5.45 -7.64 -3.08
C CYS A 47 -5.89 -9.10 -2.98
N ARG A 48 -7.07 -9.44 -3.51
CA ARG A 48 -7.60 -10.81 -3.48
C ARG A 48 -6.71 -11.79 -4.23
N GLU A 49 -6.31 -11.46 -5.45
CA GLU A 49 -5.50 -12.36 -6.28
C GLU A 49 -4.12 -12.60 -5.64
N MET A 50 -3.43 -11.53 -5.24
CA MET A 50 -2.09 -11.65 -4.67
C MET A 50 -2.09 -12.20 -3.25
N LYS A 51 -3.12 -11.93 -2.43
CA LYS A 51 -3.31 -12.58 -1.12
C LYS A 51 -3.53 -14.08 -1.26
N ASN A 52 -4.35 -14.52 -2.23
CA ASN A 52 -4.53 -15.95 -2.50
C ASN A 52 -3.21 -16.59 -2.93
N PHE A 53 -2.43 -15.92 -3.78
CA PHE A 53 -1.12 -16.40 -4.20
C PHE A 53 -0.13 -16.47 -3.02
N SER A 54 -0.06 -15.43 -2.19
CA SER A 54 0.86 -15.39 -1.05
C SER A 54 0.55 -16.49 -0.03
N VAL A 55 -0.73 -16.75 0.25
CA VAL A 55 -1.15 -17.87 1.11
C VAL A 55 -0.80 -19.21 0.49
N HIS A 56 -1.04 -19.40 -0.81
CA HIS A 56 -0.74 -20.65 -1.50
C HIS A 56 0.75 -20.99 -1.50
N GLU A 57 1.61 -19.99 -1.73
CA GLU A 57 3.07 -20.16 -1.80
C GLU A 57 3.77 -20.02 -0.44
N GLY A 58 3.03 -19.72 0.63
CA GLY A 58 3.58 -19.49 1.97
C GLY A 58 4.50 -18.28 2.05
N LYS A 59 4.14 -17.17 1.38
CA LYS A 59 4.93 -15.94 1.25
C LYS A 59 4.31 -14.76 1.97
N LEU A 60 5.14 -13.78 2.33
CA LEU A 60 4.66 -12.49 2.79
C LEU A 60 4.05 -11.70 1.62
N LEU A 61 2.94 -11.02 1.89
CA LEU A 61 2.29 -10.11 0.95
C LEU A 61 2.80 -8.68 1.14
N ALA A 62 2.99 -7.94 0.06
CA ALA A 62 3.17 -6.50 0.10
C ALA A 62 2.38 -5.80 -1.02
N VAL A 63 1.91 -4.59 -0.75
CA VAL A 63 1.46 -3.65 -1.78
C VAL A 63 2.67 -2.80 -2.14
N ALA A 64 3.42 -3.24 -3.15
CA ALA A 64 4.78 -2.73 -3.37
C ALA A 64 4.78 -1.30 -3.89
N GLU A 65 3.80 -0.98 -4.74
CA GLU A 65 3.49 0.39 -5.14
C GLU A 65 1.97 0.61 -5.21
N VAL A 66 1.50 1.74 -4.70
CA VAL A 66 0.08 2.11 -4.76
C VAL A 66 -0.12 3.60 -4.86
N GLY A 67 -1.12 4.04 -5.61
CA GLY A 67 -1.53 5.44 -5.62
C GLY A 67 -2.52 5.79 -6.73
N ILE A 68 -2.76 7.08 -6.89
CA ILE A 68 -3.49 7.61 -8.03
C ILE A 68 -2.55 7.84 -9.21
N THR A 69 -2.97 7.45 -10.41
CA THR A 69 -2.22 7.69 -11.65
C THR A 69 -2.04 9.20 -11.85
N GLY A 70 -0.78 9.63 -12.00
CA GLY A 70 -0.43 11.05 -12.14
C GLY A 70 -0.23 11.79 -10.82
N GLY A 71 -0.67 11.23 -9.69
CA GLY A 71 -0.57 11.85 -8.36
C GLY A 71 -1.93 12.24 -7.79
N ILE A 72 -1.93 12.75 -6.57
CA ILE A 72 -3.15 13.07 -5.81
C ILE A 72 -3.59 14.54 -5.97
N GLN A 73 -2.85 15.34 -6.73
CA GLN A 73 -3.08 16.78 -6.86
C GLN A 73 -4.44 17.15 -7.43
N ASP A 74 -5.03 16.26 -8.23
CA ASP A 74 -6.32 16.48 -8.91
C ASP A 74 -7.51 15.89 -8.13
N ILE A 75 -7.27 15.26 -6.98
CA ILE A 75 -8.34 14.77 -6.09
C ILE A 75 -8.96 15.96 -5.37
N THR A 76 -10.12 16.39 -5.88
CA THR A 76 -10.90 17.51 -5.30
C THR A 76 -12.23 17.06 -4.72
N ASN A 77 -12.78 15.94 -5.20
CA ASN A 77 -14.09 15.45 -4.79
C ASN A 77 -14.05 14.51 -3.59
N ASN A 78 -12.88 13.92 -3.29
CA ASN A 78 -12.67 13.09 -2.11
C ASN A 78 -11.46 13.53 -1.27
N PRO A 79 -11.58 14.59 -0.46
CA PRO A 79 -10.52 15.03 0.45
C PRO A 79 -10.17 14.00 1.54
N SER A 80 -10.98 12.95 1.69
CA SER A 80 -10.78 11.86 2.66
C SER A 80 -10.16 10.61 2.05
N TRP A 81 -9.78 10.62 0.76
CA TRP A 81 -9.35 9.46 -0.02
C TRP A 81 -8.39 8.51 0.72
N PHE A 82 -7.34 9.03 1.37
CA PHE A 82 -6.40 8.19 2.15
C PHE A 82 -7.08 7.36 3.23
N HIS A 83 -8.08 7.93 3.92
CA HIS A 83 -8.78 7.25 5.01
C HIS A 83 -9.99 6.45 4.51
N SER A 84 -10.82 7.04 3.64
CA SER A 84 -12.07 6.41 3.19
C SER A 84 -11.82 5.27 2.21
N ASP A 85 -10.84 5.43 1.30
CA ASP A 85 -10.67 4.55 0.16
C ASP A 85 -9.42 3.71 0.35
N PHE A 86 -8.24 4.35 0.42
CA PHE A 86 -6.96 3.64 0.54
C PHE A 86 -6.86 2.80 1.81
N SER A 87 -6.93 3.43 2.98
CA SER A 87 -6.80 2.73 4.27
C SER A 87 -7.89 1.67 4.47
N SER A 88 -9.13 1.94 4.04
CA SER A 88 -10.22 0.97 4.17
C SER A 88 -10.00 -0.26 3.28
N VAL A 89 -9.60 -0.08 2.02
CA VAL A 89 -9.34 -1.24 1.14
C VAL A 89 -8.15 -2.05 1.64
N ILE A 90 -7.08 -1.39 2.11
CA ILE A 90 -5.95 -2.11 2.70
C ILE A 90 -6.40 -2.93 3.92
N ARG A 91 -7.16 -2.32 4.84
CA ARG A 91 -7.68 -3.00 6.03
C ARG A 91 -8.59 -4.19 5.70
N ASP A 92 -9.44 -4.06 4.70
CA ASP A 92 -10.52 -5.03 4.47
C ASP A 92 -10.10 -6.16 3.50
N GLU A 93 -9.15 -5.90 2.59
CA GLU A 93 -8.83 -6.81 1.48
C GLU A 93 -7.35 -7.20 1.44
N CYS A 94 -6.46 -6.36 1.98
CA CYS A 94 -5.01 -6.56 2.05
C CYS A 94 -4.52 -6.60 3.52
N ASP A 95 -5.34 -7.08 4.46
CA ASP A 95 -5.08 -7.15 5.90
C ASP A 95 -3.82 -7.96 6.29
N THR A 96 -3.35 -8.86 5.43
CA THR A 96 -2.11 -9.63 5.61
C THR A 96 -0.89 -8.99 4.97
N ALA A 97 -1.02 -7.83 4.31
CA ALA A 97 0.09 -7.14 3.70
C ALA A 97 1.04 -6.58 4.78
N ALA A 98 2.33 -6.86 4.64
CA ALA A 98 3.36 -6.39 5.55
C ALA A 98 3.60 -4.88 5.43
N TYR A 99 3.44 -4.33 4.23
CA TYR A 99 3.53 -2.90 3.96
C TYR A 99 2.75 -2.51 2.70
N ALA A 100 2.46 -1.20 2.61
CA ALA A 100 2.04 -0.52 1.41
C ALA A 100 2.92 0.71 1.18
N LEU A 101 3.44 0.88 -0.03
CA LEU A 101 4.34 1.99 -0.37
C LEU A 101 3.77 2.80 -1.54
N THR A 102 3.84 4.12 -1.46
CA THR A 102 3.42 5.02 -2.55
C THR A 102 4.62 5.74 -3.16
N PHE A 103 4.40 6.38 -4.31
CA PHE A 103 5.47 7.03 -5.06
C PHE A 103 5.98 8.32 -4.41
N SER A 104 7.07 8.83 -4.98
CA SER A 104 7.74 10.04 -4.48
C SER A 104 6.97 11.32 -4.78
N ASN A 105 7.05 12.28 -3.86
CA ASN A 105 6.73 13.68 -4.14
C ASN A 105 7.90 14.33 -4.88
N TYR A 106 7.89 14.30 -6.22
CA TYR A 106 9.05 14.76 -7.00
C TYR A 106 8.85 16.12 -7.67
N LYS A 107 7.61 16.63 -7.77
CA LYS A 107 7.30 17.99 -8.23
C LYS A 107 6.10 18.58 -7.47
N SER A 108 5.91 19.90 -7.56
CA SER A 108 4.76 20.59 -6.97
C SER A 108 3.41 20.21 -7.57
N ASP A 109 3.42 19.73 -8.81
CA ASP A 109 2.24 19.29 -9.58
C ASP A 109 2.19 17.76 -9.78
N HIS A 110 3.12 17.00 -9.18
CA HIS A 110 3.15 15.54 -9.22
C HIS A 110 3.61 15.01 -7.85
N TYR A 111 2.64 14.68 -6.99
CA TYR A 111 2.89 14.21 -5.63
C TYR A 111 1.88 13.13 -5.22
N TRP A 112 2.30 12.24 -4.31
CA TRP A 112 1.52 11.09 -3.83
C TRP A 112 1.25 11.12 -2.34
N ILE A 113 1.90 12.01 -1.60
CA ILE A 113 1.64 12.30 -0.20
C ILE A 113 1.33 13.79 -0.05
N PRO A 114 0.23 14.19 0.62
CA PRO A 114 -0.12 15.58 0.74
C PRO A 114 0.73 16.28 1.79
N LEU A 115 1.16 17.50 1.49
CA LEU A 115 1.67 18.47 2.46
C LEU A 115 0.52 19.15 3.20
N LYS A 116 0.84 19.73 4.37
CA LYS A 116 -0.14 20.47 5.18
C LYS A 116 -0.78 21.59 4.35
N GLY A 117 -2.12 21.61 4.32
CA GLY A 117 -2.91 22.59 3.59
C GLY A 117 -3.37 22.14 2.20
N GLN A 118 -2.85 21.02 1.68
CA GLN A 118 -3.37 20.42 0.46
C GLN A 118 -4.65 19.61 0.72
N GLU A 119 -5.45 19.43 -0.33
CA GLU A 119 -6.82 18.93 -0.26
C GLU A 119 -6.96 17.63 0.54
N THR A 120 -6.14 16.63 0.22
CA THR A 120 -6.21 15.30 0.82
C THR A 120 -5.47 15.16 2.15
N TYR A 121 -4.85 16.24 2.67
CA TYR A 121 -4.08 16.22 3.93
C TYR A 121 -4.91 15.76 5.12
N ARG A 122 -6.18 16.18 5.21
CA ARG A 122 -7.05 15.77 6.32
C ARG A 122 -7.33 14.27 6.30
N GLY A 123 -7.56 13.70 5.11
CA GLY A 123 -7.71 12.26 4.92
C GLY A 123 -6.43 11.51 5.30
N PHE A 124 -5.27 12.00 4.85
CA PHE A 124 -3.97 11.40 5.18
C PHE A 124 -3.71 11.39 6.69
N LYS A 125 -3.97 12.52 7.36
CA LYS A 125 -3.81 12.62 8.81
C LYS A 125 -4.71 11.63 9.56
N LYS A 126 -5.97 11.48 9.15
CA LYS A 126 -6.88 10.49 9.74
C LYS A 126 -6.39 9.05 9.56
N MET A 127 -5.83 8.73 8.39
CA MET A 127 -5.21 7.43 8.17
C MET A 127 -4.01 7.21 9.09
N TYR A 128 -3.11 8.21 9.20
CA TYR A 128 -1.93 8.17 10.08
C TYR A 128 -2.29 7.94 11.56
N GLU A 129 -3.40 8.53 12.02
CA GLU A 129 -3.92 8.36 13.39
C GLU A 129 -4.72 7.05 13.58
N GLY A 130 -4.97 6.30 12.51
CA GLY A 130 -5.74 5.07 12.53
C GLY A 130 -5.00 3.88 13.16
N SER A 131 -5.74 2.94 13.74
CA SER A 131 -5.18 1.75 14.41
C SER A 131 -4.66 0.68 13.45
N ASN A 132 -4.83 0.86 12.14
CA ASN A 132 -4.44 -0.10 11.10
C ASN A 132 -3.23 0.37 10.27
N THR A 133 -2.52 1.43 10.69
CA THR A 133 -1.31 1.89 10.01
C THR A 133 -0.16 2.10 11.00
N VAL A 134 1.05 1.72 10.61
CA VAL A 134 2.25 1.86 11.44
C VAL A 134 3.21 2.81 10.75
N PHE A 135 3.50 3.93 11.42
CA PHE A 135 4.51 4.90 11.01
C PHE A 135 5.60 5.00 12.08
N LEU A 136 6.81 5.42 11.69
CA LEU A 136 7.97 5.49 12.59
C LEU A 136 7.73 6.38 13.84
N SER A 137 6.99 7.46 13.71
CA SER A 137 6.60 8.33 14.83
C SER A 137 5.23 8.00 15.43
N GLY A 138 4.61 6.89 14.99
CA GLY A 138 3.28 6.47 15.40
C GLY A 138 3.29 5.71 16.72
N GLU A 139 2.16 5.76 17.44
CA GLU A 139 1.99 5.10 18.73
C GLU A 139 2.14 3.57 18.64
N LEU A 140 1.67 2.98 17.55
CA LEU A 140 1.80 1.53 17.31
C LEU A 140 3.26 1.09 17.16
N TRP A 141 4.09 1.86 16.45
CA TRP A 141 5.51 1.58 16.35
C TRP A 141 6.19 1.68 17.72
N ALA A 142 5.92 2.76 18.46
CA ALA A 142 6.50 3.00 19.78
C ALA A 142 6.23 1.86 20.78
N LYS A 143 5.09 1.17 20.65
CA LYS A 143 4.70 0.04 21.50
C LYS A 143 5.14 -1.33 20.97
N SER A 144 5.73 -1.40 19.77
CA SER A 144 6.17 -2.67 19.20
C SER A 144 7.35 -3.25 19.97
N SER A 145 7.41 -4.58 20.10
CA SER A 145 8.52 -5.29 20.75
C SER A 145 9.87 -4.97 20.09
N TYR A 146 9.86 -4.79 18.78
CA TYR A 146 11.06 -4.44 18.01
C TYR A 146 11.54 -3.02 18.30
N SER A 147 10.65 -2.03 18.38
CA SER A 147 11.02 -0.66 18.76
C SER A 147 11.63 -0.62 20.17
N VAL A 148 11.03 -1.33 21.14
CA VAL A 148 11.57 -1.45 22.49
C VAL A 148 12.95 -2.11 22.49
N TYR A 149 13.16 -3.14 21.66
CA TYR A 149 14.46 -3.78 21.49
C TYR A 149 15.52 -2.82 20.92
N VAL A 150 15.18 -2.09 19.84
CA VAL A 150 16.09 -1.11 19.23
C VAL A 150 16.45 0.01 20.21
N GLN A 151 15.49 0.52 20.97
CA GLN A 151 15.74 1.54 21.99
C GLN A 151 16.72 1.06 23.07
N LYS A 152 16.63 -0.21 23.49
CA LYS A 152 17.58 -0.82 24.44
C LYS A 152 18.99 -0.98 23.87
N LEU A 153 19.14 -1.16 22.56
CA LEU A 153 20.47 -1.23 21.93
C LEU A 153 21.17 0.13 21.85
N LEU A 154 20.39 1.22 21.90
CA LEU A 154 20.89 2.59 21.73
C LEU A 154 21.08 3.33 23.06
N SER A 155 20.69 2.72 24.19
CA SER A 155 20.88 3.21 25.57
C SER A 155 22.12 2.63 26.22
#